data_AF-Q0P931-F1
#
_entry.id   AF-Q0P931-F1
#
_cell.length_a   1.000
_cell.length_b   1.000
_cell.length_c   1.000
_cell.angle_alpha   90.00
_cell.angle_beta   90.00
_cell.angle_gamma   90.00
#
_symmetry.space_group_name_H-M   'P 1'
#
loop_
_entity.id
_entity.type
_entity.pdbx_description
1 polymer ?
#
loop_
_entity_poly.entity_id
_entity_poly.type
_entity_poly.pdbx_seq_one_letter_code
_entity_poly.pdbx_strand_id
1 'polypeptide(L)'
;MKRNVKTYSFRMPLELKERLDNLSKNLSKPKSTIVKEAIEAYLNEVEDFSFAVNALEELKDGDYQKASKKIDKIVKNLKQTK
;
A
#
# COMPACT_ATOMS: atom_id res chain seq x y z
N MET A 1 23.36 -11.73 -0.73
CA MET A 1 22.06 -12.38 -1.03
C MET A 1 21.59 -11.90 -2.40
N LYS A 2 21.44 -12.77 -3.41
CA LYS A 2 20.89 -12.36 -4.72
C LYS A 2 19.43 -11.93 -4.52
N ARG A 3 19.09 -10.68 -4.84
CA ARG A 3 17.69 -10.24 -4.88
C ARG A 3 17.08 -10.77 -6.18
N ASN A 4 16.04 -11.61 -6.07
CA ASN A 4 15.25 -12.02 -7.23
C ASN A 4 14.34 -10.86 -7.63
N VAL A 5 14.68 -10.17 -8.73
CA VAL A 5 13.90 -9.05 -9.27
C VAL A 5 13.20 -9.51 -10.56
N LYS A 6 11.93 -9.13 -10.72
CA LYS A 6 11.16 -9.31 -11.95
C LYS A 6 10.74 -7.94 -12.50
N THR A 7 10.78 -7.78 -13.82
CA THR A 7 10.32 -6.57 -14.49
C THR A 7 8.83 -6.65 -14.76
N TYR A 8 8.09 -5.57 -14.45
CA TYR A 8 6.68 -5.43 -14.79
C TYR A 8 6.52 -4.28 -15.79
N SER A 9 5.68 -4.46 -16.80
CA SER A 9 5.34 -3.44 -17.79
C SER A 9 3.83 -3.28 -17.86
N PHE A 10 3.37 -2.04 -18.02
CA PHE A 10 1.94 -1.73 -18.08
C PHE A 10 1.71 -0.55 -19.01
N ARG A 11 0.51 -0.51 -19.60
CA ARG A 11 0.04 0.63 -20.38
C ARG A 11 -0.59 1.64 -19.43
N MET A 12 -0.41 2.92 -19.71
CA MET A 12 -1.02 4.01 -18.93
C MET A 12 -1.52 5.13 -19.86
N PRO A 13 -2.56 5.88 -19.45
CA PRO A 13 -2.99 7.08 -20.17
C PRO A 13 -1.85 8.09 -20.34
N LEU A 14 -1.85 8.83 -21.46
CA LEU A 14 -0.81 9.81 -21.77
C LEU A 14 -0.67 10.87 -20.66
N GLU A 15 -1.79 11.36 -20.16
CA GLU A 15 -1.86 12.33 -19.07
C GLU A 15 -1.17 11.80 -17.79
N LEU A 16 -1.39 10.52 -17.45
CA LEU A 16 -0.75 9.91 -16.28
C LEU A 16 0.77 9.81 -16.46
N LYS A 17 1.22 9.48 -17.68
CA LYS A 17 2.64 9.47 -18.02
C LYS A 17 3.26 10.86 -17.87
N GLU A 18 2.59 11.91 -18.36
CA GLU A 18 3.09 13.29 -18.26
C GLU A 18 3.21 13.74 -16.79
N ARG A 19 2.21 13.40 -15.96
CA ARG A 19 2.25 13.65 -14.52
C ARG A 19 3.44 12.95 -13.84
N LEU A 20 3.69 11.67 -14.18
CA LEU A 20 4.84 10.93 -13.66
C LEU A 20 6.18 11.52 -14.14
N ASP A 21 6.25 11.97 -15.40
CA ASP A 21 7.43 12.60 -15.97
C ASP A 21 7.77 13.91 -15.24
N ASN A 22 6.77 14.75 -14.95
CA ASN A 22 6.93 15.98 -14.18
C ASN A 22 7.32 15.71 -12.73
N LEU A 23 6.67 14.74 -12.07
CA LEU A 23 6.99 14.36 -10.70
C LEU A 23 8.44 13.86 -10.58
N SER A 24 8.89 13.06 -11.54
CA SER A 24 10.26 12.56 -11.61
C SER A 24 11.30 13.69 -11.72
N LYS A 25 11.02 14.71 -12.54
CA LYS A 25 11.87 15.90 -12.65
C LYS A 25 11.89 16.70 -11.35
N ASN A 26 10.73 16.97 -10.77
CA ASN A 26 10.59 17.78 -9.56
C ASN A 26 11.29 17.15 -8.34
N LEU A 27 11.17 15.82 -8.19
CA LEU A 27 11.78 15.10 -7.08
C LEU A 27 13.23 14.66 -7.34
N SER A 28 13.75 14.87 -8.56
CA SER A 28 15.05 14.32 -8.99
C SER A 28 15.17 12.80 -8.74
N LYS A 29 14.05 12.07 -8.87
CA LYS A 29 13.97 10.61 -8.64
C LYS A 29 13.63 9.88 -9.94
N PRO A 30 14.19 8.68 -10.20
CA PRO A 30 13.75 7.84 -11.31
C PRO A 30 12.27 7.47 -11.21
N LYS A 31 11.57 7.47 -12.35
CA LYS A 31 10.14 7.09 -12.44
C LYS A 31 9.89 5.69 -11.88
N SER A 32 10.79 4.75 -12.12
CA SER A 32 10.70 3.39 -11.59
C SER A 32 10.73 3.36 -10.07
N THR A 33 11.52 4.22 -9.43
CA THR A 33 11.56 4.35 -7.96
C THR A 33 10.25 4.91 -7.45
N ILE A 34 9.71 5.96 -8.09
CA ILE A 34 8.42 6.55 -7.70
C ILE A 34 7.28 5.54 -7.84
N VAL A 35 7.21 4.82 -8.97
CA VAL A 35 6.19 3.80 -9.21
C VAL A 35 6.32 2.66 -8.19
N LYS A 36 7.54 2.24 -7.88
CA LYS A 36 7.80 1.23 -6.86
C LYS A 36 7.33 1.70 -5.48
N GLU A 37 7.73 2.89 -5.04
CA GLU A 37 7.33 3.49 -3.76
C GLU A 37 5.79 3.59 -3.67
N ALA A 38 5.13 4.01 -4.75
CA ALA A 38 3.67 4.10 -4.82
C ALA A 38 2.98 2.74 -4.73
N ILE A 39 3.52 1.70 -5.38
CA ILE A 39 3.00 0.34 -5.28
C ILE A 39 3.20 -0.20 -3.85
N GLU A 40 4.37 0.00 -3.26
CA GLU A 40 4.64 -0.40 -1.87
C GLU A 40 3.69 0.29 -0.89
N ALA A 41 3.49 1.61 -1.04
CA ALA A 41 2.53 2.36 -0.23
C ALA A 41 1.09 1.85 -0.42
N TYR A 42 0.65 1.65 -1.67
CA TYR A 42 -0.69 1.17 -1.96
C TYR A 42 -0.93 -0.25 -1.43
N LEU A 43 0.06 -1.15 -1.55
CA LEU A 43 -0.06 -2.50 -0.98
C LEU A 43 -0.18 -2.45 0.54
N ASN A 44 0.63 -1.63 1.22
CA ASN A 44 0.52 -1.46 2.67
C ASN A 44 -0.84 -0.89 3.08
N GLU A 45 -1.34 0.14 2.37
CA GLU A 45 -2.65 0.75 2.65
C GLU A 45 -3.82 -0.20 2.39
N VAL A 46 -3.81 -0.94 1.28
CA VAL A 46 -4.90 -1.88 0.95
C VAL A 46 -4.91 -3.08 1.89
N GLU A 47 -3.73 -3.59 2.26
CA GLU A 47 -3.62 -4.64 3.27
C GLU A 47 -4.19 -4.18 4.61
N ASP A 48 -3.85 -2.98 5.07
CA ASP A 48 -4.39 -2.42 6.31
C ASP A 48 -5.90 -2.12 6.21
N PHE A 49 -6.37 -1.58 5.09
CA PHE A 49 -7.78 -1.23 4.89
C PHE A 49 -8.68 -2.46 4.82
N SER A 50 -8.30 -3.47 4.03
CA SER A 50 -9.06 -4.72 3.94
C SER A 50 -9.13 -5.42 5.29
N PHE A 51 -8.04 -5.36 6.06
CA PHE A 51 -7.98 -5.96 7.37
C PHE A 51 -8.84 -5.18 8.40
N ALA A 52 -8.93 -3.85 8.29
CA ALA A 52 -9.85 -3.02 9.06
C ALA A 52 -11.32 -3.28 8.75
N VAL A 53 -11.70 -3.38 7.47
CA VAL A 53 -13.07 -3.73 7.06
C VAL A 53 -13.48 -5.07 7.65
N ASN A 54 -12.62 -6.09 7.52
CA ASN A 54 -12.90 -7.41 8.10
C ASN A 54 -13.02 -7.39 9.63
N ALA A 55 -12.32 -6.49 10.32
CA ALA A 55 -12.45 -6.33 11.77
C ALA A 55 -13.79 -5.67 12.15
N LEU A 56 -14.24 -4.70 11.36
CA LEU A 56 -15.54 -4.04 11.54
C LEU A 56 -16.71 -4.99 11.25
N GLU A 57 -16.59 -5.84 10.24
CA GLU A 57 -17.58 -6.90 9.95
C GLU A 57 -17.67 -7.89 11.11
N GLU A 58 -16.55 -8.33 11.67
CA GLU A 58 -16.53 -9.23 12.84
C GLU A 58 -17.11 -8.58 14.09
N LEU A 59 -16.86 -7.27 14.32
CA LEU A 59 -17.53 -6.52 15.38
C LEU A 59 -19.04 -6.47 15.18
N LYS A 60 -19.48 -6.23 13.94
CA LYS A 60 -20.90 -6.17 13.57
C LYS A 60 -21.60 -7.51 13.78
N ASP A 61 -20.90 -8.61 13.52
CA ASP A 61 -21.42 -9.98 13.69
C ASP A 61 -21.32 -10.48 15.15
N GLY A 62 -20.75 -9.68 16.06
CA GLY A 62 -20.61 -10.01 17.48
C GLY A 62 -19.41 -10.90 17.83
N ASP A 63 -18.50 -11.15 16.88
CA ASP A 63 -17.25 -11.88 17.11
C ASP A 63 -16.16 -10.95 17.65
N TYR A 64 -16.39 -10.45 18.87
CA TYR A 64 -15.50 -9.49 19.53
C TYR A 64 -14.08 -10.03 19.73
N GLN A 65 -13.92 -11.34 19.95
CA GLN A 65 -12.61 -11.95 20.18
C GLN A 65 -11.76 -11.92 18.90
N LYS A 66 -12.37 -12.25 17.76
CA LYS A 66 -11.68 -12.25 16.48
C LYS A 66 -11.41 -10.81 16.00
N ALA A 67 -12.42 -9.94 16.14
CA ALA A 67 -12.26 -8.53 15.86
C ALA A 67 -11.14 -7.88 16.69
N SER A 68 -11.08 -8.13 18.01
CA SER A 68 -10.05 -7.56 18.88
C SER A 68 -8.64 -7.90 18.40
N LYS A 69 -8.39 -9.16 18.04
CA LYS A 69 -7.07 -9.58 17.53
C LYS A 69 -6.69 -8.86 16.24
N LYS A 70 -7.66 -8.60 15.37
CA LYS A 70 -7.41 -7.83 14.15
C LYS A 70 -7.14 -6.36 14.48
N ILE A 71 -7.95 -5.76 15.32
CA ILE A 71 -7.76 -4.36 15.76
C ILE A 71 -6.36 -4.20 16.36
N ASP A 72 -5.91 -5.11 17.23
CA ASP A 72 -4.57 -5.07 17.81
C ASP A 72 -3.45 -5.09 16.76
N LYS A 73 -3.61 -5.91 15.71
CA LYS A 73 -2.64 -5.98 14.61
C LYS A 73 -2.62 -4.69 13.79
N ILE A 74 -3.79 -4.11 13.49
CA ILE A 74 -3.89 -2.80 12.78
C ILE A 74 -3.21 -1.71 13.60
N VAL A 75 -3.53 -1.64 14.90
CA VAL A 75 -2.95 -0.66 15.82
C VAL A 75 -1.43 -0.82 15.88
N LYS A 76 -0.92 -2.06 15.88
CA LYS A 76 0.52 -2.33 15.83
C LYS A 76 1.15 -1.82 14.53
N ASN A 77 0.56 -2.12 13.37
CA ASN A 77 1.05 -1.65 12.07
C ASN A 77 1.09 -0.12 12.01
N LEU A 78 -0.01 0.55 12.36
CA LEU A 78 -0.12 2.02 12.36
C LEU A 78 0.89 2.70 13.30
N LYS A 79 1.25 2.06 14.41
CA LYS A 79 2.29 2.56 15.33
C LYS A 79 3.71 2.39 14.79
N GLN A 80 3.95 1.45 13.87
CA GLN A 80 5.27 1.22 13.26
C GLN A 80 5.53 2.14 12.06
N THR A 81 4.48 2.75 11.48
CA THR A 81 4.59 3.66 10.33
C THR A 81 4.90 5.12 10.72
N LYS A 82 5.24 5.41 11.99
CA LYS A 82 5.73 6.72 12.47
C LYS A 82 7.18 6.62 12.92
#